data_AF-F3YVE8-F1
#
_entry.id   AF-F3YVE8-F1
#
_cell.length_a   1.000
_cell.length_b   1.000
_cell.length_c   1.000
_cell.angle_alpha   90.00
_cell.angle_beta   90.00
_cell.angle_gamma   90.00
#
_symmetry.space_group_name_H-M   'P 1'
#
loop_
_entity.id
_entity.type
_entity.pdbx_description
1 polymer ?
#
loop_
_entity_poly.entity_id
_entity_poly.type
_entity_poly.pdbx_seq_one_letter_code
_entity_poly.pdbx_strand_id
1 'polypeptide(L)'
;MSESQEKASSRPGPSRKIVVLEDSFRVTEMTLPPGGEVRPHRHTWMTDVFYGLAGELLLKVEGQEAFRLACGASAEVRPGLLHGARNVGADEGRFLLVQHGGRYDFVEPSEDMAE
;
A
#
# COMPACT_ATOMS: atom_id res chain seq x y z
N MET A 1 -31.72 -6.65 -32.77
CA MET A 1 -30.30 -7.08 -32.75
C MET A 1 -29.77 -6.71 -31.37
N SER A 2 -29.24 -7.70 -30.65
CA SER A 2 -29.00 -7.66 -29.20
C SER A 2 -27.90 -6.67 -28.82
N GLU A 3 -28.18 -5.80 -27.85
CA GLU A 3 -27.15 -5.08 -27.09
C GLU A 3 -26.36 -6.11 -26.27
N SER A 4 -25.07 -6.20 -26.55
CA SER A 4 -24.12 -6.96 -25.76
C SER A 4 -23.79 -6.14 -24.52
N GLN A 5 -24.44 -6.43 -23.39
CA GLN A 5 -23.91 -6.01 -22.09
C GLN A 5 -22.64 -6.82 -21.84
N GLU A 6 -21.49 -6.21 -22.14
CA GLU A 6 -20.21 -6.62 -21.58
C GLU A 6 -20.34 -6.55 -20.05
N LYS A 7 -20.47 -7.73 -19.44
CA LYS A 7 -20.47 -7.87 -17.98
C LYS A 7 -19.07 -7.45 -17.53
N ALA A 8 -18.94 -6.21 -17.03
CA ALA A 8 -17.70 -5.73 -16.44
C ALA A 8 -17.22 -6.78 -15.43
N SER A 9 -16.16 -7.51 -15.79
CA SER A 9 -15.50 -8.44 -14.89
C SER A 9 -14.92 -7.60 -13.77
N SER A 10 -15.58 -7.55 -12.62
CA SER A 10 -15.14 -6.73 -11.50
C SER A 10 -13.77 -7.22 -11.08
N ARG A 11 -12.71 -6.48 -11.43
CA ARG A 11 -11.37 -6.79 -10.96
C ARG A 11 -11.41 -6.77 -9.43
N PRO A 12 -10.87 -7.79 -8.75
CA PRO A 12 -10.83 -7.80 -7.30
C PRO A 12 -10.07 -6.56 -6.81
N GLY A 13 -10.56 -5.94 -5.74
CA GLY A 13 -9.87 -4.81 -5.10
C GLY A 13 -8.58 -5.25 -4.37
N PRO A 14 -7.90 -4.33 -3.69
CA PRO A 14 -6.77 -4.66 -2.83
C PRO A 14 -7.10 -5.78 -1.85
N SER A 15 -6.18 -6.72 -1.65
CA SER A 15 -6.32 -7.79 -0.66
C SER A 15 -5.10 -7.87 0.25
N ARG A 16 -5.28 -8.49 1.43
CA ARG A 16 -4.24 -8.65 2.43
C ARG A 16 -4.24 -10.06 3.01
N LYS A 17 -3.05 -10.62 3.23
CA LYS A 17 -2.83 -11.85 3.99
C LYS A 17 -1.98 -11.53 5.20
N ILE A 18 -2.51 -11.79 6.39
CA ILE A 18 -1.78 -11.61 7.64
C ILE A 18 -0.81 -12.80 7.78
N VAL A 19 0.47 -12.48 7.97
CA VAL A 19 1.54 -13.45 8.23
C VAL A 19 1.86 -13.49 9.72
N VAL A 20 1.97 -12.32 10.35
CA VAL A 20 2.15 -12.14 11.80
C VAL A 20 1.28 -10.98 12.27
N LEU A 21 0.62 -11.13 13.42
CA LEU A 21 -0.18 -10.10 14.04
C LEU A 21 0.04 -10.08 15.56
N GLU A 22 0.85 -9.12 15.99
CA GLU A 22 1.06 -8.77 17.39
C GLU A 22 0.75 -7.28 17.59
N ASP A 23 0.66 -6.83 18.84
CA ASP A 23 0.30 -5.45 19.16
C ASP A 23 1.32 -4.42 18.65
N SER A 24 2.60 -4.75 18.70
CA SER A 24 3.73 -3.88 18.34
C SER A 24 4.54 -4.35 17.13
N PHE A 25 4.13 -5.45 16.50
CA PHE A 25 4.81 -6.05 15.36
C PHE A 25 3.82 -6.76 14.43
N ARG A 26 3.83 -6.43 13.14
CA ARG A 26 2.89 -7.00 12.16
C ARG A 26 3.63 -7.28 10.86
N VAL A 27 3.29 -8.39 10.22
CA VAL A 27 3.73 -8.69 8.86
C VAL A 27 2.52 -9.05 8.04
N THR A 28 2.27 -8.28 7.00
CA THR A 28 1.13 -8.48 6.09
C THR A 28 1.64 -8.54 4.67
N GLU A 29 1.22 -9.55 3.91
CA GLU A 29 1.38 -9.53 2.47
C GLU A 29 0.21 -8.78 1.84
N MET A 30 0.52 -7.72 1.09
CA MET A 30 -0.44 -6.89 0.37
C MET A 30 -0.42 -7.24 -1.11
N THR A 31 -1.60 -7.38 -1.70
CA THR A 31 -1.77 -7.57 -3.16
C THR A 31 -2.65 -6.45 -3.71
N LEU A 32 -2.13 -5.72 -4.69
CA LEU A 32 -2.82 -4.64 -5.38
C LEU A 32 -3.10 -5.05 -6.83
N PRO A 33 -4.37 -5.05 -7.28
CA PRO A 33 -4.67 -5.23 -8.70
C PRO A 33 -4.06 -4.08 -9.53
N PRO A 34 -3.99 -4.18 -10.86
CA PRO A 34 -3.57 -3.08 -11.73
C PRO A 34 -4.37 -1.79 -11.43
N GLY A 35 -3.67 -0.71 -11.09
CA GLY A 35 -4.26 0.57 -10.69
C GLY A 35 -4.75 0.66 -9.24
N GLY A 36 -4.75 -0.45 -8.49
CA GLY A 36 -5.13 -0.50 -7.08
C GLY A 36 -4.13 0.21 -6.18
N GLU A 37 -4.59 0.66 -5.02
CA GLU A 37 -3.78 1.46 -4.10
C GLU A 37 -4.03 1.15 -2.63
N VAL A 38 -3.01 1.44 -1.82
CA VAL A 38 -3.15 1.76 -0.40
C VAL A 38 -3.25 3.28 -0.32
N ARG A 39 -4.42 3.76 0.12
CA ARG A 39 -4.72 5.19 0.22
C ARG A 39 -3.69 5.91 1.10
N PRO A 40 -3.41 7.20 0.84
CA PRO A 40 -2.54 8.00 1.69
C PRO A 40 -2.98 7.97 3.15
N HIS A 41 -2.03 7.70 4.04
CA HIS A 41 -2.25 7.67 5.49
C HIS A 41 -0.91 7.88 6.20
N ARG A 42 -0.96 8.02 7.53
CA ARG A 42 0.22 8.01 8.39
C ARG A 42 -0.01 7.13 9.61
N HIS A 43 1.09 6.75 10.22
CA HIS A 43 1.12 6.08 11.51
C HIS A 43 1.68 7.02 12.57
N THR A 44 1.04 7.11 13.74
CA THR A 44 1.55 7.94 14.84
C THR A 44 2.75 7.28 15.52
N TRP A 45 2.75 5.94 15.60
CA TRP A 45 3.72 5.19 16.39
C TRP A 45 4.46 4.08 15.62
N MET A 46 3.88 3.60 14.52
CA MET A 46 4.43 2.49 13.74
C MET A 46 5.37 2.98 12.65
N THR A 47 6.49 2.29 12.50
CA THR A 47 7.34 2.35 11.30
C THR A 47 6.85 1.30 10.32
N ASP A 48 6.72 1.69 9.06
CA ASP A 48 6.36 0.79 7.97
C ASP A 48 7.59 0.50 7.10
N VAL A 49 7.90 -0.77 6.92
CA VAL A 49 8.91 -1.24 5.97
C VAL A 49 8.18 -1.98 4.85
N PHE A 50 8.26 -1.40 3.65
CA PHE A 50 7.77 -1.98 2.42
C PHE A 50 8.85 -2.85 1.80
N TYR A 51 8.51 -4.07 1.39
CA TYR A 51 9.42 -4.97 0.66
C TYR A 51 8.72 -5.56 -0.56
N GLY A 52 9.21 -5.24 -1.76
CA GLY A 52 8.59 -5.65 -3.02
C GLY A 52 8.76 -7.14 -3.30
N LEU A 53 7.67 -7.80 -3.70
CA LEU A 53 7.65 -9.22 -4.07
C LEU A 53 7.42 -9.43 -5.57
N ALA A 54 6.53 -8.65 -6.18
CA ALA A 54 6.20 -8.75 -7.60
C ALA A 54 5.52 -7.47 -8.11
N GLY A 55 5.52 -7.30 -9.44
CA GLY A 55 4.84 -6.22 -10.13
C GLY A 55 5.56 -4.87 -10.06
N GLU A 56 4.86 -3.82 -10.46
CA GLU A 56 5.37 -2.45 -10.49
C GLU A 56 4.60 -1.55 -9.54
N LEU A 57 5.17 -1.32 -8.37
CA LEU A 57 4.58 -0.51 -7.32
C LEU A 57 5.30 0.84 -7.24
N LEU A 58 4.53 1.90 -7.04
CA LEU A 58 5.03 3.24 -6.76
C LEU A 58 4.64 3.61 -5.33
N LEU A 59 5.64 3.81 -4.47
CA LEU A 59 5.49 4.34 -3.13
C LEU A 59 5.67 5.86 -3.17
N LYS A 60 4.75 6.58 -2.54
CA LYS A 60 4.86 8.02 -2.31
C LYS A 60 4.96 8.26 -0.82
N VAL A 61 5.92 9.07 -0.42
CA VAL A 61 6.16 9.48 0.96
C VAL A 61 6.32 10.99 0.96
N GLU A 62 5.69 11.66 1.91
CA GLU A 62 5.77 13.10 2.11
C GLU A 62 7.23 13.59 2.19
N GLY A 63 7.54 14.64 1.43
CA GLY A 63 8.87 15.23 1.40
C GLY A 63 9.93 14.37 0.69
N GLN A 64 9.54 13.31 -0.02
CA GLN A 64 10.45 12.43 -0.76
C GLN A 64 10.02 12.27 -2.22
N GLU A 65 11.00 12.01 -3.09
CA GLU A 65 10.74 11.60 -4.46
C GLU A 65 10.01 10.25 -4.50
N ALA A 66 9.11 10.07 -5.47
CA ALA A 66 8.37 8.83 -5.59
C ALA A 66 9.32 7.65 -5.86
N PHE A 67 9.15 6.57 -5.10
CA PHE A 67 10.04 5.42 -5.12
C PHE A 67 9.40 4.23 -5.81
N ARG A 68 10.09 3.63 -6.78
CA ARG A 68 9.64 2.39 -7.43
C ARG A 68 10.01 1.19 -6.56
N LEU A 69 9.00 0.56 -5.96
CA LEU A 69 9.15 -0.65 -5.16
C LEU A 69 9.09 -1.89 -6.06
N ALA A 70 10.22 -2.21 -6.69
CA ALA A 70 10.39 -3.45 -7.48
C ALA A 70 10.61 -4.69 -6.59
N CYS A 71 10.56 -5.88 -7.18
CA CYS A 71 10.90 -7.13 -6.49
C CYS A 71 12.30 -7.04 -5.84
N GLY A 72 12.39 -7.34 -4.54
CA GLY A 72 13.62 -7.27 -3.76
C GLY A 72 14.00 -5.86 -3.28
N ALA A 73 13.34 -4.80 -3.76
CA ALA A 73 13.54 -3.44 -3.26
C ALA A 73 12.78 -3.22 -1.95
N SER A 74 13.26 -2.28 -1.15
CA SER A 74 12.62 -1.91 0.12
C SER A 74 12.66 -0.42 0.39
N ALA A 75 11.70 0.05 1.17
CA ALA A 75 11.66 1.42 1.68
C ALA A 75 11.10 1.42 3.11
N GLU A 76 11.66 2.28 3.97
CA GLU A 76 11.20 2.49 5.33
C GLU A 76 10.51 3.85 5.44
N VAL A 77 9.34 3.88 6.07
CA VAL A 77 8.59 5.09 6.37
C VAL A 77 8.45 5.22 7.87
N ARG A 78 9.06 6.27 8.41
CA ARG A 78 9.02 6.57 9.85
C ARG A 78 7.65 7.12 10.27
N PRO A 79 7.30 7.01 11.57
CA PRO A 79 6.06 7.57 12.09
C PRO A 79 5.89 9.06 11.75
N GLY A 80 4.64 9.47 11.53
CA GLY A 80 4.25 10.84 11.24
C GLY A 80 4.22 11.21 9.75
N LEU A 81 4.95 10.49 8.89
CA LEU A 81 5.03 10.81 7.46
C LEU A 81 3.79 10.28 6.71
N LEU A 82 3.15 11.15 5.93
CA LEU A 82 2.08 10.74 5.02
C LEU A 82 2.65 9.87 3.89
N HIS A 83 2.06 8.72 3.64
CA HIS A 83 2.51 7.80 2.62
C HIS A 83 1.39 6.94 2.03
N GLY A 84 1.63 6.43 0.82
CA GLY A 84 0.70 5.54 0.12
C GLY A 84 1.41 4.80 -1.01
N ALA A 85 0.84 3.66 -1.41
CA ALA A 85 1.41 2.81 -2.46
C ALA A 85 0.37 2.55 -3.54
N ARG A 86 0.78 2.61 -4.81
CA ARG A 86 -0.10 2.33 -5.95
C ARG A 86 0.56 1.34 -6.89
N ASN A 87 -0.21 0.40 -7.41
CA ASN A 87 0.21 -0.42 -8.54
C ASN A 87 0.07 0.37 -9.83
N VAL A 88 1.20 0.66 -10.47
CA VAL A 88 1.28 1.40 -11.74
C VAL A 88 1.48 0.46 -12.94
N GLY A 89 1.64 -0.84 -12.69
CA GLY A 89 1.81 -1.87 -13.70
C GLY A 89 0.49 -2.45 -14.23
N ALA A 90 0.61 -3.32 -15.23
CA ALA A 90 -0.51 -4.04 -15.86
C ALA A 90 -0.86 -5.37 -15.17
N ASP A 91 0.05 -5.88 -14.32
CA ASP A 91 -0.11 -7.11 -13.55
C ASP A 91 -0.32 -6.82 -12.06
N GLU A 92 -0.62 -7.85 -11.25
CA GLU A 92 -0.73 -7.69 -9.80
C GLU A 92 0.60 -7.28 -9.15
N GLY A 93 0.53 -6.25 -8.30
CA GLY A 93 1.63 -5.80 -7.46
C GLY A 93 1.54 -6.46 -6.10
N ARG A 94 2.65 -7.03 -5.61
CA ARG A 94 2.73 -7.69 -4.30
C ARG A 94 3.89 -7.16 -3.50
N PHE A 95 3.66 -6.92 -2.21
CA PHE A 95 4.71 -6.51 -1.27
C PHE A 95 4.41 -7.04 0.14
N LEU A 96 5.46 -7.23 0.93
CA LEU A 96 5.31 -7.35 2.38
C LEU A 96 5.30 -5.96 3.01
N LEU A 97 4.39 -5.77 3.95
CA LEU A 97 4.39 -4.66 4.88
C LEU A 97 4.79 -5.19 6.25
N VAL A 98 5.99 -4.81 6.69
CA VAL A 98 6.50 -5.12 8.03
C VAL A 98 6.33 -3.85 8.87
N GLN A 99 5.51 -3.92 9.90
CA GLN A 99 5.20 -2.79 10.76
C GLN A 99 5.72 -3.04 12.16
N HIS A 100 6.44 -2.08 12.75
CA HIS A 100 7.03 -2.26 14.07
C HIS A 100 7.21 -0.95 14.86
N GLY A 101 7.55 -1.09 16.14
CA GLY A 101 8.04 0.00 17.00
C GLY A 101 6.98 0.65 17.89
N GLY A 102 5.69 0.42 17.65
CA GLY A 102 4.62 1.02 18.42
C GLY A 102 3.26 0.38 18.22
N ARG A 103 2.23 0.97 18.83
CA ARG A 103 0.85 0.52 18.64
C ARG A 103 0.37 0.83 17.23
N TYR A 104 -0.25 -0.14 16.57
CA TYR A 104 -0.88 0.08 15.27
C TYR A 104 -2.03 1.10 15.34
N ASP A 105 -2.01 2.02 14.39
CA ASP A 105 -3.06 2.97 14.05
C ASP A 105 -3.13 3.12 12.52
N PHE A 106 -4.08 3.88 12.00
CA PHE A 106 -4.15 4.23 10.58
C PHE A 106 -4.84 5.58 10.50
N VAL A 107 -4.05 6.65 10.33
CA VAL A 107 -4.57 8.02 10.39
C VAL A 107 -4.68 8.54 8.96
N GLU A 108 -5.92 8.66 8.49
CA GLU A 108 -6.22 9.29 7.21
C GLU A 108 -5.88 10.80 7.26
N PRO A 109 -5.41 11.40 6.16
CA PRO A 109 -5.29 12.85 6.08
C PRO A 109 -6.68 13.49 6.24
N SER A 110 -6.78 14.53 7.08
CA SER A 110 -8.00 15.33 7.19
C SER A 110 -8.22 16.13 5.92
N GLU A 111 -9.49 16.33 5.51
CA GLU A 111 -9.87 17.09 4.32
C GLU A 111 -9.35 18.55 4.35
N ASP A 112 -9.11 19.10 5.55
CA ASP A 112 -8.63 20.48 5.77
C ASP A 112 -7.14 20.72 5.46
N MET A 113 -6.37 19.69 5.06
CA MET A 113 -4.93 19.81 4.75
C MET A 113 -4.62 19.66 3.25
N ALA A 114 -5.64 19.72 2.40
CA ALA A 114 -5.49 19.79 0.95
C ALA A 114 -5.41 21.27 0.52
N GLU A 115 -4.30 21.93 0.83
CA GLU A 115 -3.96 23.26 0.29
C GLU A 115 -2.55 23.25 -0.31
#